data_AF-A0A5C4WSG6-F1
#
_entry.id   AF-A0A5C4WSG6-F1
#
_cell.length_a   1.000
_cell.length_b   1.000
_cell.length_c   1.000
_cell.angle_alpha   90.00
_cell.angle_beta   90.00
_cell.angle_gamma   90.00
#
_symmetry.space_group_name_H-M   'P 1'
#
loop_
_entity.id
_entity.type
_entity.pdbx_description
1 polymer ?
#
loop_
_entity_poly.entity_id
_entity_poly.type
_entity_poly.pdbx_seq_one_letter_code
_entity_poly.pdbx_strand_id
1 'polypeptide(L)'
;MALTIAVGILADPERDDAADEFGEDLAAISKALAKAGFPAWTEPDLPFDDAADFDMYGYSGLHCLRRLAVHLAETGALPAPADAEEAADDPLLATFYSRHPHHALELGDRVTVIGSAEAAAGRFDHLVQHSDCEGFYVPLDFGPILIDDRVTGEYIGSSQRLLEDCRLIAERLGLPDDLDPWSDEVDEAMDGSKAGKEGWRRYGVESFTCLQLMAAARQSIATGAAIVFC
;
A
#
# COMPACT_ATOMS: atom_id res chain seq x y z
N MET A 1 -9.12 10.94 -11.85
CA MET A 1 -7.90 10.38 -12.45
C MET A 1 -7.87 8.92 -12.03
N ALA A 2 -7.54 8.01 -12.94
CA ALA A 2 -7.27 6.63 -12.54
C ALA A 2 -6.00 6.66 -11.69
N LEU A 3 -6.00 5.96 -10.56
CA LEU A 3 -4.81 5.72 -9.77
C LEU A 3 -4.23 4.39 -10.25
N THR A 4 -2.95 4.35 -10.57
CA THR A 4 -2.23 3.10 -10.82
C THR A 4 -1.06 3.00 -9.87
N ILE A 5 -0.61 1.78 -9.60
CA ILE A 5 0.67 1.57 -8.91
C ILE A 5 1.58 0.78 -9.84
N ALA A 6 2.85 1.15 -9.88
CA ALA A 6 3.84 0.56 -10.74
C ALA A 6 4.96 -0.08 -9.91
N VAL A 7 5.55 -1.15 -10.45
CA VAL A 7 6.79 -1.74 -9.96
C VAL A 7 7.83 -1.70 -11.06
N GLY A 8 9.00 -1.13 -10.78
CA GLY A 8 10.05 -0.93 -11.77
C GLY A 8 9.76 0.26 -12.69
N ILE A 9 9.31 1.38 -12.13
CA ILE A 9 8.88 2.58 -12.87
C ILE A 9 9.94 3.08 -13.89
N LEU A 10 11.22 2.91 -13.58
CA LEU A 10 12.34 3.38 -14.41
C LEU A 10 12.63 2.48 -15.64
N ALA A 11 12.03 1.29 -15.71
CA ALA A 11 12.25 0.34 -16.79
C ALA A 11 11.27 0.49 -17.96
N ASP A 12 10.21 1.28 -17.79
CA ASP A 12 9.20 1.52 -18.82
C ASP A 12 9.68 2.56 -19.85
N PRO A 13 9.93 2.18 -21.12
CA PRO A 13 10.36 3.11 -22.15
C PRO A 13 9.26 4.08 -22.59
N GLU A 14 7.99 3.81 -22.27
CA GLU A 14 6.88 4.76 -22.52
C GLU A 14 6.82 5.87 -21.46
N ARG A 15 7.52 5.69 -20.34
CA ARG A 15 7.70 6.70 -19.27
C ARG A 15 9.11 7.28 -19.34
N ASP A 16 9.42 7.92 -20.47
CA ASP A 16 10.76 8.45 -20.75
C ASP A 16 11.21 9.57 -19.79
N ASP A 17 10.26 10.19 -19.08
CA ASP A 17 10.46 11.16 -18.02
C ASP A 17 10.43 10.57 -16.60
N ALA A 18 10.16 9.27 -16.41
CA ALA A 18 10.10 8.66 -15.07
C ALA A 18 11.41 8.82 -14.28
N ALA A 19 12.55 8.83 -14.97
CA ALA A 19 13.84 9.09 -14.34
C ALA A 19 13.96 10.53 -13.81
N ASP A 20 13.38 11.50 -14.53
CA ASP A 20 13.34 12.90 -14.13
C ASP A 20 12.27 13.15 -13.04
N GLU A 21 11.15 12.41 -13.08
CA GLU A 21 10.05 12.52 -12.12
C GLU A 21 10.34 11.82 -10.79
N PHE A 22 10.73 10.55 -10.81
CA PHE A 22 10.87 9.72 -9.61
C PHE A 22 12.32 9.48 -9.18
N GLY A 23 13.30 9.76 -10.04
CA GLY A 23 14.71 9.46 -9.75
C GLY A 23 15.25 10.18 -8.51
N GLU A 24 14.80 11.41 -8.26
CA GLU A 24 15.19 12.17 -7.06
C GLU A 24 14.61 11.54 -5.78
N ASP A 25 13.35 11.12 -5.81
CA ASP A 25 12.67 10.44 -4.70
C ASP A 25 13.32 9.09 -4.39
N LEU A 26 13.57 8.25 -5.39
CA LEU A 26 14.23 6.95 -5.23
C LEU A 26 15.65 7.11 -4.63
N ALA A 27 16.38 8.15 -5.04
CA ALA A 27 17.67 8.50 -4.46
C ALA A 27 17.54 9.05 -3.02
N ALA A 28 16.48 9.79 -2.71
CA ALA A 28 16.19 10.27 -1.36
C ALA A 28 15.81 9.12 -0.42
N ILE A 29 14.99 8.16 -0.87
CA ILE A 29 14.65 6.94 -0.13
C ILE A 29 15.91 6.11 0.18
N SER A 30 16.81 5.97 -0.78
CA SER A 30 18.09 5.28 -0.56
C SER A 30 18.91 5.91 0.58
N LYS A 31 18.91 7.25 0.69
CA LYS A 31 19.54 7.99 1.79
C LYS A 31 18.77 7.86 3.10
N ALA A 32 17.44 7.86 3.04
CA ALA A 32 16.55 7.68 4.18
C ALA A 32 16.80 6.34 4.87
N LEU A 33 16.85 5.24 4.09
CA LEU A 33 17.17 3.90 4.56
C LEU A 33 18.53 3.84 5.26
N ALA A 34 19.57 4.40 4.64
CA ALA A 34 20.91 4.43 5.21
C ALA A 34 20.95 5.21 6.54
N LYS A 35 20.22 6.33 6.62
CA LYS A 35 20.12 7.16 7.83
C LYS A 35 19.35 6.47 8.96
N ALA A 36 18.33 5.69 8.62
CA ALA A 36 17.57 4.85 9.55
C ALA A 36 18.37 3.60 10.02
N GLY A 37 19.51 3.31 9.40
CA GLY A 37 20.35 2.15 9.72
C GLY A 37 19.89 0.85 9.06
N PHE A 38 19.05 0.92 8.02
CA PHE A 38 18.63 -0.22 7.22
C PHE A 38 19.66 -0.54 6.11
N PRO A 39 19.59 -1.75 5.51
CA PRO A 39 20.46 -2.10 4.38
C PRO A 39 20.40 -1.06 3.26
N ALA A 40 21.54 -0.84 2.60
CA ALA A 40 21.58 0.00 1.42
C ALA A 40 20.72 -0.61 0.32
N TRP A 41 19.92 0.22 -0.32
CA TRP A 41 19.09 -0.12 -1.47
C TRP A 41 19.21 0.99 -2.50
N THR A 42 18.98 0.63 -3.76
CA THR A 42 18.88 1.53 -4.89
C THR A 42 17.92 0.87 -5.86
N GLU A 43 17.07 1.66 -6.50
CA GLU A 43 16.16 1.13 -7.52
C GLU A 43 16.97 0.37 -8.59
N PRO A 44 16.63 -0.90 -8.87
CA PRO A 44 17.33 -1.69 -9.87
C PRO A 44 17.00 -1.23 -11.28
N ASP A 45 17.97 -1.36 -12.18
CA ASP A 45 17.77 -1.26 -13.63
C ASP A 45 17.15 -2.57 -14.11
N LEU A 46 15.82 -2.62 -14.19
CA LEU A 46 15.08 -3.82 -14.59
C LEU A 46 14.89 -3.89 -16.12
N PRO A 47 14.83 -5.09 -16.69
CA PRO A 47 14.24 -5.28 -18.01
C PRO A 47 12.77 -4.83 -18.02
N PHE A 48 12.30 -4.26 -19.13
CA PHE A 48 10.90 -3.85 -19.29
C PHE A 48 9.89 -4.97 -19.00
N ASP A 49 10.19 -6.21 -19.41
CA ASP A 49 9.32 -7.38 -19.19
C ASP A 49 9.16 -7.75 -17.70
N ASP A 50 10.03 -7.24 -16.82
CA ASP A 50 9.97 -7.44 -15.37
C ASP A 50 9.30 -6.25 -14.65
N ALA A 51 9.01 -5.16 -15.35
CA ALA A 51 8.19 -4.07 -14.84
C ALA A 51 6.70 -4.41 -14.98
N ALA A 52 5.88 -3.87 -14.07
CA ALA A 52 4.45 -4.14 -14.09
C ALA A 52 3.65 -2.99 -13.51
N ASP A 53 2.49 -2.75 -14.13
CA ASP A 53 1.45 -1.86 -13.61
C ASP A 53 0.32 -2.66 -13.00
N PHE A 54 -0.27 -2.09 -11.95
CA PHE A 54 -1.41 -2.64 -11.25
C PHE A 54 -2.47 -1.55 -11.12
N ASP A 55 -3.61 -1.79 -11.76
CA ASP A 55 -4.76 -0.91 -11.69
C ASP A 55 -5.36 -0.86 -10.28
N MET A 56 -5.87 0.32 -9.91
CA MET A 56 -6.64 0.50 -8.68
C MET A 56 -8.08 0.90 -9.02
N TYR A 57 -9.01 0.66 -8.09
CA TYR A 57 -10.40 1.14 -8.22
C TYR A 57 -10.50 2.65 -7.92
N GLY A 58 -9.78 3.45 -8.73
CA GLY A 58 -9.46 4.84 -8.43
C GLY A 58 -8.86 5.01 -7.02
N TYR A 59 -8.98 6.22 -6.49
CA TYR A 59 -8.62 6.52 -5.10
C TYR A 59 -9.56 5.83 -4.09
N SER A 60 -10.83 5.63 -4.48
CA SER A 60 -11.85 5.02 -3.64
C SER A 60 -11.49 3.62 -3.16
N GLY A 61 -10.80 2.81 -3.99
CA GLY A 61 -10.38 1.46 -3.62
C GLY A 61 -9.54 1.43 -2.34
N LEU A 62 -8.59 2.36 -2.22
CA LEU A 62 -7.74 2.49 -1.03
C LEU A 62 -8.56 2.85 0.20
N HIS A 63 -9.48 3.81 0.11
CA HIS A 63 -10.33 4.19 1.24
C HIS A 63 -11.18 3.01 1.72
N CYS A 64 -11.78 2.26 0.79
CA CYS A 64 -12.57 1.07 1.11
C CYS A 64 -11.71 0.00 1.82
N LEU A 65 -10.52 -0.30 1.29
CA LEU A 65 -9.63 -1.30 1.88
C LEU A 65 -9.08 -0.87 3.25
N ARG A 66 -8.60 0.38 3.36
CA ARG A 66 -8.07 0.94 4.62
C ARG A 66 -9.14 1.03 5.69
N ARG A 67 -10.40 1.29 5.31
CA ARG A 67 -11.53 1.20 6.24
C ARG A 67 -11.64 -0.20 6.85
N LEU A 68 -11.47 -1.28 6.07
CA LEU A 68 -11.44 -2.63 6.66
C LEU A 68 -10.28 -2.76 7.65
N ALA A 69 -9.10 -2.29 7.27
CA ALA A 69 -7.88 -2.36 8.08
C ALA A 69 -8.06 -1.69 9.45
N VAL A 70 -8.56 -0.45 9.49
CA VAL A 70 -8.74 0.30 10.75
C VAL A 70 -9.81 -0.32 11.65
N HIS A 71 -10.91 -0.83 11.08
CA HIS A 71 -11.95 -1.52 11.86
C HIS A 71 -11.46 -2.86 12.41
N LEU A 72 -10.66 -3.61 11.63
CA LEU A 72 -10.02 -4.83 12.11
C LEU A 72 -9.03 -4.54 13.24
N ALA A 73 -8.24 -3.47 13.13
CA ALA A 73 -7.28 -3.07 14.16
C ALA A 73 -7.97 -2.67 15.48
N GLU A 74 -9.08 -1.93 15.41
CA GLU A 74 -9.71 -1.35 16.60
C GLU A 74 -10.77 -2.26 17.22
N THR A 75 -11.52 -3.00 16.40
CA THR A 75 -12.68 -3.79 16.86
C THR A 75 -12.46 -5.29 16.71
N GLY A 76 -11.47 -5.71 15.91
CA GLY A 76 -11.27 -7.11 15.55
C GLY A 76 -12.31 -7.65 14.57
N ALA A 77 -13.21 -6.82 14.02
CA ALA A 77 -14.29 -7.22 13.13
C ALA A 77 -14.31 -6.40 11.83
N LEU A 78 -14.83 -6.99 10.76
CA LEU A 78 -15.09 -6.28 9.51
C LEU A 78 -16.33 -5.38 9.69
N PRO A 79 -16.31 -4.13 9.21
CA PRO A 79 -17.48 -3.28 9.22
C PRO A 79 -18.53 -3.78 8.21
N ALA A 80 -19.75 -3.28 8.32
CA ALA A 80 -20.71 -3.47 7.23
C ALA A 80 -20.17 -2.87 5.92
N PRO A 81 -20.47 -3.47 4.75
CA PRO A 81 -20.10 -2.90 3.47
C PRO A 81 -20.64 -1.48 3.36
N ALA A 82 -19.81 -0.61 2.82
CA ALA A 82 -20.11 0.78 2.53
C ALA A 82 -19.97 1.00 1.02
N ASP A 83 -20.51 2.10 0.50
CA ASP A 83 -20.05 2.64 -0.78
C ASP A 83 -18.73 3.42 -0.61
N ALA A 84 -18.21 3.96 -1.71
CA ALA A 84 -16.93 4.68 -1.73
C ALA A 84 -16.96 5.99 -0.93
N GLU A 85 -18.08 6.71 -0.93
CA GLU A 85 -18.23 7.98 -0.22
C GLU A 85 -18.31 7.71 1.28
N GLU A 86 -19.17 6.77 1.68
CA GLU A 86 -19.28 6.30 3.06
C GLU A 86 -17.95 5.75 3.61
N ALA A 87 -17.15 5.11 2.76
CA ALA A 87 -15.85 4.59 3.16
C ALA A 87 -14.81 5.69 3.40
N ALA A 88 -14.79 6.71 2.53
CA ALA A 88 -13.90 7.86 2.68
C ALA A 88 -14.23 8.72 3.91
N ASP A 89 -15.52 8.84 4.25
CA ASP A 89 -16.00 9.60 5.40
C ASP A 89 -16.02 8.80 6.73
N ASP A 90 -15.45 7.59 6.75
CA ASP A 90 -15.45 6.76 7.95
C ASP A 90 -14.68 7.45 9.10
N PRO A 91 -15.32 7.67 10.27
CA PRO A 91 -14.72 8.43 11.36
C PRO A 91 -13.51 7.74 12.00
N LEU A 92 -13.45 6.40 11.94
CA LEU A 92 -12.32 5.64 12.44
C LEU A 92 -11.12 5.79 11.50
N LEU A 93 -11.37 5.74 10.19
CA LEU A 93 -10.34 6.01 9.19
C LEU A 93 -9.79 7.43 9.32
N ALA A 94 -10.66 8.44 9.45
CA ALA A 94 -10.25 9.83 9.68
C ALA A 94 -9.39 9.99 10.95
N THR A 95 -9.68 9.23 12.01
CA THR A 95 -8.88 9.21 13.23
C THR A 95 -7.48 8.63 13.00
N PHE A 96 -7.36 7.58 12.18
CA PHE A 96 -6.06 7.01 11.81
C PHE A 96 -5.23 7.98 10.96
N TYR A 97 -5.84 8.66 9.99
CA TYR A 97 -5.15 9.64 9.16
C TYR A 97 -4.67 10.87 9.94
N SER A 98 -5.37 11.23 11.02
CA SER A 98 -5.02 12.40 11.84
C SER A 98 -3.92 12.12 12.87
N ARG A 99 -3.47 10.87 13.02
CA ARG A 99 -2.42 10.49 13.97
C ARG A 99 -1.17 10.04 13.23
N HIS A 100 -0.03 10.13 13.90
CA HIS A 100 1.18 9.49 13.44
C HIS A 100 1.03 7.95 13.40
N PRO A 101 1.86 7.25 12.59
CA PRO A 101 2.01 5.81 12.68
C PRO A 101 2.33 5.38 14.12
N HIS A 102 1.90 4.19 14.51
CA HIS A 102 2.21 3.65 15.83
C HIS A 102 3.68 3.26 15.96
N HIS A 103 4.38 3.07 14.85
CA HIS A 103 5.82 2.89 14.82
C HIS A 103 6.42 3.59 13.61
N ALA A 104 7.25 4.61 13.84
CA ALA A 104 7.92 5.33 12.76
C ALA A 104 9.31 5.84 13.18
N LEU A 105 10.14 6.10 12.16
CA LEU A 105 11.40 6.82 12.27
C LEU A 105 11.30 8.11 11.44
N GLU A 106 11.29 9.25 12.10
CA GLU A 106 11.29 10.56 11.45
C GLU A 106 12.74 11.02 11.21
N LEU A 107 13.07 11.34 9.96
CA LEU A 107 14.44 11.48 9.45
C LEU A 107 14.86 12.95 9.23
N GLY A 108 14.67 13.80 10.24
CA GLY A 108 15.19 15.18 10.27
C GLY A 108 16.69 15.27 10.62
N ASP A 109 17.18 16.39 11.14
CA ASP A 109 18.61 16.54 11.55
C ASP A 109 19.12 15.41 12.47
N ARG A 110 18.20 14.83 13.25
CA ARG A 110 18.39 13.62 14.03
C ARG A 110 17.23 12.67 13.72
N VAL A 111 17.49 11.37 13.89
CA VAL A 111 16.43 10.36 13.80
C VAL A 111 15.61 10.40 15.09
N THR A 112 14.30 10.62 14.96
CA THR A 112 13.33 10.56 16.06
C THR A 112 12.52 9.27 15.94
N VAL A 113 12.40 8.52 17.04
CA VAL A 113 11.59 7.31 17.10
C VAL A 113 10.19 7.66 17.62
N ILE A 114 9.16 7.24 16.90
CA ILE A 114 7.76 7.36 17.28
C ILE A 114 7.23 5.96 17.61
N GLY A 115 6.68 5.80 18.81
CA GLY A 115 6.05 4.56 19.27
C GLY A 115 6.97 3.34 19.27
N SER A 116 6.45 2.15 18.94
CA SER A 116 7.20 0.88 18.97
C SER A 116 6.57 -0.21 18.12
N ALA A 117 7.35 -1.25 17.80
CA ALA A 117 6.87 -2.41 17.05
C ALA A 117 5.67 -3.11 17.72
N GLU A 118 5.64 -3.17 19.06
CA GLU A 118 4.51 -3.74 19.80
C GLU A 118 3.24 -2.89 19.66
N ALA A 119 3.38 -1.56 19.59
CA ALA A 119 2.25 -0.67 19.39
C ALA A 119 1.67 -0.78 17.97
N ALA A 120 2.52 -1.02 16.97
CA ALA A 120 2.14 -1.17 15.56
C ALA A 120 1.61 -2.56 15.18
N ALA A 121 1.80 -3.57 16.03
CA ALA A 121 1.36 -4.93 15.74
C ALA A 121 -0.16 -4.99 15.46
N GLY A 122 -0.54 -5.45 14.27
CA GLY A 122 -1.93 -5.53 13.83
C GLY A 122 -2.62 -4.19 13.59
N ARG A 123 -1.85 -3.11 13.39
CA ARG A 123 -2.37 -1.75 13.14
C ARG A 123 -2.43 -1.35 11.67
N PHE A 124 -1.82 -2.14 10.79
CA PHE A 124 -1.81 -1.90 9.36
C PHE A 124 -1.19 -0.56 8.97
N ASP A 125 -0.18 -0.10 9.71
CA ASP A 125 0.42 1.22 9.51
C ASP A 125 1.01 1.37 8.09
N HIS A 126 1.58 0.30 7.53
CA HIS A 126 2.15 0.36 6.17
C HIS A 126 1.06 0.56 5.14
N LEU A 127 -0.10 -0.07 5.30
CA LEU A 127 -1.24 0.16 4.41
C LEU A 127 -1.93 1.52 4.64
N VAL A 128 -2.12 1.94 5.90
CA VAL A 128 -3.01 3.07 6.27
C VAL A 128 -2.29 4.42 6.30
N GLN A 129 -1.04 4.48 6.75
CA GLN A 129 -0.30 5.74 6.95
C GLN A 129 0.48 6.18 5.72
N HIS A 130 0.00 5.81 4.55
CA HIS A 130 0.61 6.11 3.27
C HIS A 130 -0.29 7.05 2.48
N SER A 131 0.30 7.90 1.64
CA SER A 131 -0.45 8.78 0.75
C SER A 131 -1.41 8.01 -0.18
N ASP A 132 -2.43 8.71 -0.63
CA ASP A 132 -3.45 8.20 -1.56
C ASP A 132 -2.99 8.24 -3.03
N CYS A 133 -2.02 9.12 -3.34
CA CYS A 133 -1.61 9.43 -4.72
C CYS A 133 -0.11 9.54 -4.93
N GLU A 134 0.67 9.67 -3.87
CA GLU A 134 2.08 10.06 -3.93
C GLU A 134 2.84 9.30 -2.85
N GLY A 135 3.48 8.17 -3.17
CA GLY A 135 4.28 7.48 -2.16
C GLY A 135 4.89 6.16 -2.63
N PHE A 136 5.71 5.59 -1.74
CA PHE A 136 6.64 4.53 -2.07
C PHE A 136 6.64 3.40 -1.04
N TYR A 137 6.69 2.17 -1.56
CA TYR A 137 7.09 0.99 -0.78
C TYR A 137 8.38 0.42 -1.35
N VAL A 138 9.35 0.14 -0.49
CA VAL A 138 10.61 -0.47 -0.93
C VAL A 138 10.70 -1.94 -0.52
N PRO A 139 11.44 -2.78 -1.26
CA PRO A 139 11.51 -4.22 -1.02
C PRO A 139 12.51 -4.58 0.08
N LEU A 140 12.48 -3.86 1.19
CA LEU A 140 13.22 -4.18 2.41
C LEU A 140 12.25 -4.43 3.57
N ASP A 141 12.50 -5.50 4.32
CA ASP A 141 11.72 -5.80 5.51
C ASP A 141 12.15 -4.92 6.69
N PHE A 142 11.31 -3.93 7.02
CA PHE A 142 11.45 -3.12 8.22
C PHE A 142 10.09 -2.83 8.87
N GLY A 143 10.09 -2.80 10.19
CA GLY A 143 8.87 -2.55 10.99
C GLY A 143 8.37 -1.09 10.97
N PRO A 144 9.19 -0.07 11.28
CA PRO A 144 8.71 1.31 11.37
C PRO A 144 8.46 1.93 9.99
N ILE A 145 7.45 2.79 9.87
CA ILE A 145 7.35 3.68 8.70
C ILE A 145 8.50 4.69 8.74
N LEU A 146 9.16 4.93 7.61
CA LEU A 146 10.13 6.02 7.53
C LEU A 146 9.42 7.30 7.10
N ILE A 147 9.71 8.40 7.77
CA ILE A 147 9.16 9.72 7.45
C ILE A 147 10.32 10.63 7.06
N ASP A 148 10.35 11.10 5.83
CA ASP A 148 11.41 11.96 5.28
C ASP A 148 10.81 13.01 4.34
N ASP A 149 10.91 14.29 4.71
CA ASP A 149 10.34 15.43 3.97
C ASP A 149 10.99 15.67 2.60
N ARG A 150 12.08 14.96 2.30
CA ARG A 150 12.76 14.97 1.00
C ARG A 150 12.19 13.96 0.02
N VAL A 151 11.26 13.12 0.44
CA VAL A 151 10.57 12.15 -0.41
C VAL A 151 9.14 12.62 -0.61
N THR A 152 8.68 12.66 -1.86
CA THR A 152 7.29 12.97 -2.20
C THR A 152 6.35 12.02 -1.46
N GLY A 153 5.32 12.58 -0.82
CA GLY A 153 4.42 11.84 0.05
C GLY A 153 4.94 11.55 1.47
N GLU A 154 6.21 11.87 1.77
CA GLU A 154 6.92 11.79 3.06
C GLU A 154 7.07 10.40 3.69
N TYR A 155 6.07 9.53 3.54
CA TYR A 155 5.98 8.22 4.19
C TYR A 155 6.48 7.11 3.26
N ILE A 156 7.48 6.37 3.73
CA ILE A 156 8.09 5.25 3.00
C ILE A 156 7.74 3.96 3.72
N GLY A 157 7.02 3.08 3.02
CA GLY A 157 6.60 1.77 3.52
C GLY A 157 7.56 0.64 3.11
N SER A 158 7.35 -0.52 3.72
CA SER A 158 8.00 -1.78 3.38
C SER A 158 7.04 -2.62 2.54
N SER A 159 7.47 -3.10 1.37
CA SER A 159 6.67 -4.01 0.53
C SER A 159 6.33 -5.31 1.27
N GLN A 160 7.23 -5.79 2.13
CA GLN A 160 7.02 -6.97 2.96
C GLN A 160 5.91 -6.74 3.99
N ARG A 161 5.93 -5.61 4.69
CA ARG A 161 4.90 -5.28 5.69
C ARG A 161 3.56 -4.92 5.06
N LEU A 162 3.56 -4.22 3.92
CA LEU A 162 2.34 -4.01 3.13
C LEU A 162 1.70 -5.35 2.72
N LEU A 163 2.52 -6.31 2.26
CA LEU A 163 2.03 -7.63 1.87
C LEU A 163 1.45 -8.40 3.07
N GLU A 164 2.07 -8.31 4.24
CA GLU A 164 1.54 -8.88 5.48
C GLU A 164 0.20 -8.24 5.87
N ASP A 165 0.11 -6.91 5.84
CA ASP A 165 -1.11 -6.14 6.11
C ASP A 165 -2.26 -6.58 5.20
N CYS A 166 -2.00 -6.67 3.88
CA CYS A 166 -3.00 -7.10 2.91
C CYS A 166 -3.40 -8.56 3.12
N ARG A 167 -2.45 -9.47 3.42
CA ARG A 167 -2.76 -10.88 3.69
C ARG A 167 -3.65 -11.07 4.90
N LEU A 168 -3.44 -10.29 5.96
CA LEU A 168 -4.29 -10.32 7.14
C LEU A 168 -5.73 -9.90 6.80
N ILE A 169 -5.91 -8.90 5.93
CA ILE A 169 -7.25 -8.51 5.45
C ILE A 169 -7.85 -9.60 4.56
N ALA A 170 -7.07 -10.14 3.62
CA ALA A 170 -7.49 -11.21 2.72
C ALA A 170 -7.96 -12.45 3.48
N GLU A 171 -7.24 -12.86 4.53
CA GLU A 171 -7.63 -13.96 5.42
C GLU A 171 -8.99 -13.69 6.07
N ARG A 172 -9.22 -12.47 6.57
CA ARG A 172 -10.49 -12.09 7.20
C ARG A 172 -11.66 -12.04 6.22
N LEU A 173 -11.39 -11.73 4.95
CA LEU A 173 -12.37 -11.78 3.87
C LEU A 173 -12.62 -13.21 3.36
N GLY A 174 -11.72 -14.17 3.62
CA GLY A 174 -11.70 -15.46 2.95
C GLY A 174 -11.38 -15.35 1.46
N LEU A 175 -10.55 -14.38 1.09
CA LEU A 175 -10.10 -14.09 -0.27
C LEU A 175 -9.01 -15.10 -0.69
N PRO A 176 -9.18 -15.86 -1.79
CA PRO A 176 -8.15 -16.78 -2.27
C PRO A 176 -6.90 -16.05 -2.75
N ASP A 177 -5.71 -16.60 -2.44
CA ASP A 177 -4.41 -15.99 -2.80
C ASP A 177 -4.11 -16.06 -4.31
N ASP A 178 -4.72 -17.01 -5.01
CA ASP A 178 -4.55 -17.29 -6.44
C ASP A 178 -5.73 -16.80 -7.29
N LEU A 179 -6.63 -15.99 -6.70
CA LEU A 179 -7.75 -15.40 -7.44
C LEU A 179 -7.22 -14.39 -8.45
N ASP A 180 -7.59 -14.59 -9.71
CA ASP A 180 -7.31 -13.63 -10.78
C ASP A 180 -8.14 -12.35 -10.57
N PRO A 181 -7.51 -11.18 -10.33
CA PRO A 181 -8.21 -9.91 -10.14
C PRO A 181 -9.02 -9.48 -11.37
N TRP A 182 -8.74 -10.05 -12.55
CA TRP A 182 -9.40 -9.75 -13.83
C TRP A 182 -10.45 -10.78 -14.24
N SER A 183 -10.79 -11.70 -13.33
CA SER A 183 -11.84 -12.68 -13.61
C SER A 183 -13.24 -12.05 -13.55
N ASP A 184 -14.16 -12.59 -14.36
CA ASP A 184 -15.58 -12.18 -14.36
C ASP A 184 -16.20 -12.20 -12.94
N GLU A 185 -15.70 -13.08 -12.07
CA GLU A 185 -16.18 -13.19 -10.69
C GLU A 185 -15.79 -11.99 -9.82
N VAL A 186 -14.60 -11.43 -10.02
CA VAL A 186 -14.14 -10.22 -9.32
C VAL A 186 -14.89 -9.01 -9.85
N ASP A 187 -15.08 -8.92 -11.17
CA ASP A 187 -15.90 -7.87 -11.80
C ASP A 187 -17.34 -7.88 -11.26
N GLU A 188 -17.98 -9.06 -11.17
CA GLU A 188 -19.32 -9.18 -10.59
C GLU A 188 -19.33 -8.79 -9.10
N ALA A 189 -18.27 -9.06 -8.36
CA ALA A 189 -18.20 -8.68 -6.95
C ALA A 189 -18.05 -7.16 -6.74
N MET A 190 -17.35 -6.46 -7.64
CA MET A 190 -17.15 -5.01 -7.57
C MET A 190 -18.43 -4.23 -7.92
N ASP A 191 -19.04 -4.57 -9.06
CA ASP A 191 -20.12 -3.77 -9.65
C ASP A 191 -21.53 -4.38 -9.45
N GLY A 192 -21.59 -5.63 -9.00
CA GLY A 192 -22.84 -6.36 -8.80
C GLY A 192 -23.54 -6.08 -7.47
N SER A 193 -24.69 -6.72 -7.28
CA SER A 193 -25.44 -6.60 -6.02
C SER A 193 -24.70 -7.33 -4.88
N LYS A 194 -24.46 -6.60 -3.79
CA LYS A 194 -23.92 -7.16 -2.54
C LYS A 194 -24.93 -8.07 -1.80
N ALA A 195 -26.20 -8.10 -2.22
CA ALA A 195 -27.27 -8.82 -1.52
C ALA A 195 -27.06 -10.35 -1.57
N GLY A 196 -26.99 -10.98 -0.39
CA GLY A 196 -26.80 -12.43 -0.27
C GLY A 196 -25.38 -12.92 -0.58
N LYS A 197 -24.44 -12.02 -0.87
CA LYS A 197 -23.01 -12.34 -1.03
C LYS A 197 -22.34 -12.43 0.36
N GLU A 198 -21.36 -13.31 0.48
CA GLU A 198 -20.58 -13.56 1.70
C GLU A 198 -19.08 -13.49 1.42
N GLY A 199 -18.29 -13.31 2.48
CA GLY A 199 -16.83 -13.21 2.39
C GLY A 199 -16.39 -12.10 1.44
N TRP A 200 -15.30 -12.34 0.71
CA TRP A 200 -14.69 -11.39 -0.22
C TRP A 200 -15.67 -10.87 -1.29
N ARG A 201 -16.61 -11.70 -1.76
CA ARG A 201 -17.62 -11.29 -2.77
C ARG A 201 -18.57 -10.20 -2.26
N ARG A 202 -18.68 -10.03 -0.94
CA ARG A 202 -19.46 -8.96 -0.30
C ARG A 202 -18.69 -7.62 -0.28
N TYR A 203 -17.36 -7.69 -0.41
CA TYR A 203 -16.42 -6.58 -0.33
C TYR A 203 -15.58 -6.53 -1.63
N GLY A 204 -16.25 -6.48 -2.79
CA GLY A 204 -15.58 -6.65 -4.08
C GLY A 204 -14.50 -5.62 -4.37
N VAL A 205 -14.80 -4.33 -4.14
CA VAL A 205 -13.84 -3.22 -4.35
C VAL A 205 -12.63 -3.38 -3.43
N GLU A 206 -12.85 -3.71 -2.17
CA GLU A 206 -11.78 -3.96 -1.19
C GLU A 206 -10.96 -5.19 -1.58
N SER A 207 -11.62 -6.25 -2.06
CA SER A 207 -10.96 -7.49 -2.47
C SER A 207 -10.09 -7.28 -3.70
N PHE A 208 -10.60 -6.60 -4.73
CA PHE A 208 -9.84 -6.22 -5.91
C PHE A 208 -8.61 -5.39 -5.53
N THR A 209 -8.81 -4.32 -4.75
CA THR A 209 -7.72 -3.44 -4.28
C THR A 209 -6.67 -4.24 -3.48
N CYS A 210 -7.11 -5.18 -2.64
CA CYS A 210 -6.23 -6.04 -1.86
C CYS A 210 -5.40 -6.98 -2.76
N LEU A 211 -6.01 -7.59 -3.78
CA LEU A 211 -5.31 -8.44 -4.76
C LEU A 211 -4.22 -7.65 -5.49
N GLN A 212 -4.54 -6.44 -5.94
CA GLN A 212 -3.62 -5.57 -6.69
C GLN A 212 -2.41 -5.18 -5.83
N LEU A 213 -2.62 -4.74 -4.59
CA LEU A 213 -1.53 -4.42 -3.66
C LEU A 213 -0.69 -5.65 -3.29
N MET A 214 -1.32 -6.82 -3.11
CA MET A 214 -0.60 -8.07 -2.87
C MET A 214 0.26 -8.49 -4.06
N ALA A 215 -0.24 -8.31 -5.28
CA ALA A 215 0.49 -8.61 -6.51
C ALA A 215 1.68 -7.65 -6.68
N ALA A 216 1.46 -6.34 -6.53
CA ALA A 216 2.51 -5.32 -6.59
C ALA A 216 3.59 -5.56 -5.52
N ALA A 217 3.20 -5.86 -4.28
CA ALA A 217 4.16 -6.15 -3.22
C ALA A 217 4.98 -7.42 -3.48
N ARG A 218 4.37 -8.47 -4.04
CA ARG A 218 5.11 -9.68 -4.45
C ARG A 218 6.08 -9.38 -5.58
N GLN A 219 5.67 -8.60 -6.58
CA GLN A 219 6.53 -8.19 -7.69
C GLN A 219 7.72 -7.38 -7.16
N SER A 220 7.46 -6.37 -6.34
CA SER A 220 8.49 -5.53 -5.71
C SER A 220 9.51 -6.37 -4.94
N ILE A 221 9.05 -7.33 -4.12
CA ILE A 221 9.94 -8.23 -3.37
C ILE A 221 10.75 -9.14 -4.30
N ALA A 222 10.14 -9.62 -5.39
CA ALA A 222 10.79 -10.55 -6.31
C ALA A 222 11.86 -9.88 -7.17
N THR A 223 11.60 -8.65 -7.64
CA THR A 223 12.50 -7.91 -8.54
C THR A 223 13.48 -7.00 -7.80
N GLY A 224 13.17 -6.61 -6.56
CA GLY A 224 13.95 -5.63 -5.82
C GLY A 224 13.64 -4.17 -6.18
N ALA A 225 12.62 -3.92 -7.01
CA ALA A 225 12.12 -2.58 -7.33
C ALA A 225 11.09 -2.06 -6.33
N ALA A 226 11.00 -0.74 -6.20
CA ALA A 226 9.96 -0.09 -5.41
C ALA A 226 8.57 -0.23 -6.04
N ILE A 227 7.55 -0.15 -5.20
CA ILE A 227 6.18 0.19 -5.62
C ILE A 227 6.07 1.72 -5.62
N VAL A 228 5.58 2.28 -6.71
CA VAL A 228 5.38 3.73 -6.90
C VAL A 228 3.91 4.00 -7.22
N PHE A 229 3.33 5.02 -6.63
CA PHE A 229 1.96 5.47 -6.94
C PHE A 229 2.04 6.54 -8.05
N CYS A 230 1.26 6.36 -9.11
CA CYS A 230 1.26 7.20 -10.32
C CYS A 230 -0.16 7.45 -10.86
#